data_AF-A0A3M2G5F3-F1
#
_entry.id   AF-A0A3M2G5F3-F1
#
_cell.length_a   1.000
_cell.length_b   1.000
_cell.length_c   1.000
_cell.angle_alpha   90.00
_cell.angle_beta   90.00
_cell.angle_gamma   90.00
#
_symmetry.space_group_name_H-M   'P 1'
#
loop_
_entity.id
_entity.type
_entity.pdbx_description
1 polymer ?
#
loop_
_entity_poly.entity_id
_entity_poly.type
_entity_poly.pdbx_seq_one_letter_code
_entity_poly.pdbx_strand_id
1 'polypeptide(L)'
;MIVDVILYGSIILAAFVIGLVVLDKVRSKGIDRPDYGIPLTANSAEQEQMHRLVFERAEHKCEFCAAPSNRIYRINPPKHPEMYHLDDLLAICEGCYRKLTGRNEKNIPPHSSILYVRRVFARNRTYFLDVKETRHGMQYLVIRETKKVKEKYEEQKVIVFEEDFDAFFENLFKIIPKLKTKFTNEAQQWIDG
;
A
#
# COMPACT_ATOMS: atom_id res chain seq x y z
N MET A 1 33.99 29.80 34.60
CA MET A 1 33.90 28.35 34.30
C MET A 1 32.65 27.68 34.84
N ILE A 2 32.20 27.90 36.09
CA ILE A 2 30.94 27.31 36.60
C ILE A 2 29.69 28.04 36.07
N VAL A 3 29.78 29.35 35.85
CA VAL A 3 28.63 30.18 35.42
C VAL A 3 28.20 29.88 33.97
N ASP A 4 29.14 29.52 33.09
CA ASP A 4 28.85 29.22 31.68
C ASP A 4 28.10 27.91 31.48
N VAL A 5 28.33 26.92 32.36
CA VAL A 5 27.64 25.60 32.31
C VAL A 5 26.18 25.73 32.70
N ILE A 6 25.85 26.60 33.66
CA ILE A 6 24.47 26.83 34.11
C ILE A 6 23.69 27.59 33.02
N LEU A 7 24.33 28.56 32.36
CA LEU A 7 23.68 29.34 31.30
C LEU A 7 23.37 28.48 30.06
N TYR A 8 24.31 27.63 29.63
CA TYR A 8 24.08 26.71 28.51
C TYR A 8 23.02 25.65 28.82
N GLY A 9 23.00 25.11 30.05
CA GLY A 9 21.98 24.16 30.49
C GLY A 9 20.56 24.74 30.45
N SER A 10 20.42 26.01 30.84
CA SER A 10 19.14 26.73 30.85
C SER A 10 18.57 26.96 29.44
N ILE A 11 19.44 27.30 28.48
CA ILE A 11 19.06 27.54 27.09
C ILE A 11 18.62 26.23 26.39
N ILE A 12 19.32 25.12 26.67
CA ILE A 12 18.96 23.81 26.11
C ILE A 12 17.61 23.34 26.66
N LEU A 13 17.36 23.53 27.96
CA LEU A 13 16.07 23.22 28.58
C LEU A 13 14.93 24.07 28.00
N ALA A 14 15.15 25.38 27.81
CA ALA A 14 14.17 26.24 27.17
C ALA A 14 13.87 25.84 25.72
N ALA A 15 14.90 25.52 24.92
CA ALA A 15 14.74 25.05 23.55
C ALA A 15 14.01 23.69 23.48
N PHE A 16 14.25 22.81 24.44
CA PHE A 16 13.58 21.52 24.54
C PHE A 16 12.10 21.67 24.92
N VAL A 17 11.79 22.55 25.89
CA VAL A 17 10.40 22.85 26.29
C VAL A 17 9.63 23.53 25.16
N ILE A 18 10.24 24.50 24.45
CA ILE A 18 9.63 25.12 23.27
C ILE A 18 9.44 24.07 22.16
N GLY A 19 10.42 23.19 21.94
CA GLY A 19 10.31 22.08 20.98
C GLY A 19 9.17 21.12 21.32
N LEU A 20 9.00 20.74 22.59
CA LEU A 20 7.90 19.88 23.03
C LEU A 20 6.53 20.57 22.86
N VAL A 21 6.41 21.86 23.16
CA VAL A 21 5.17 22.63 22.97
C VAL A 21 4.83 22.79 21.48
N VAL A 22 5.83 23.00 20.63
CA VAL A 22 5.62 23.07 19.16
C VAL A 22 5.22 21.70 18.61
N LEU A 23 5.84 20.61 19.08
CA LEU A 23 5.48 19.25 18.67
C LEU A 23 4.05 18.88 19.10
N ASP A 24 3.62 19.28 20.30
CA ASP A 24 2.25 19.06 20.76
C ASP A 24 1.23 19.84 19.91
N LYS A 25 1.57 21.08 19.53
CA LYS A 25 0.73 21.91 18.65
C LYS A 25 0.72 21.47 17.18
N VAL A 26 1.75 20.77 16.72
CA VAL A 26 1.78 20.12 15.40
C VAL A 26 1.03 18.78 15.44
N ARG A 27 1.05 18.07 16.58
CA ARG A 27 0.34 16.80 16.77
C ARG A 27 -1.17 16.97 16.98
N SER A 28 -1.64 18.12 17.45
CA SER A 28 -3.06 18.45 17.60
C SER A 28 -3.76 18.90 16.31
N LYS A 29 -3.06 18.97 15.17
CA LYS A 29 -3.67 19.12 13.85
C LYS A 29 -3.80 17.77 13.15
N GLY A 30 -4.24 16.75 13.89
CA GLY A 30 -5.03 15.69 13.28
C GLY A 30 -6.25 16.36 12.66
N ILE A 31 -6.20 16.60 11.36
CA ILE A 31 -7.36 17.03 10.60
C ILE A 31 -8.34 15.86 10.72
N ASP A 32 -9.33 15.98 11.60
CA ASP A 32 -10.52 15.15 11.59
C ASP A 32 -11.12 15.28 10.18
N ARG A 33 -10.82 14.32 9.31
CA ARG A 33 -11.49 14.22 8.02
C ARG A 33 -12.87 13.67 8.32
N PRO A 34 -13.96 14.40 8.02
CA PRO A 34 -15.29 13.85 8.17
C PRO A 34 -15.39 12.59 7.30
N ASP A 35 -15.87 11.50 7.91
CA ASP A 35 -16.15 10.20 7.30
C ASP A 35 -17.29 10.36 6.28
N TYR A 36 -16.98 10.92 5.11
CA TYR A 36 -17.90 11.13 4.01
C TYR A 36 -17.92 9.89 3.13
N GLY A 37 -18.64 8.86 3.58
CA GLY A 37 -19.12 7.78 2.72
C GLY A 37 -20.44 8.15 2.05
N ILE A 38 -20.63 7.84 0.77
CA ILE A 38 -21.96 7.84 0.13
C ILE A 38 -22.45 6.40 -0.05
N PRO A 39 -23.76 6.12 0.08
CA PRO A 39 -24.28 4.77 -0.10
C PRO A 39 -24.02 4.26 -1.53
N LEU A 40 -23.92 2.94 -1.71
CA LEU A 40 -23.76 2.36 -3.06
C LEU A 40 -24.91 2.73 -4.02
N THR A 41 -26.07 3.07 -3.47
CA THR A 41 -27.27 3.52 -4.19
C THR A 41 -27.22 5.00 -4.56
N ALA A 42 -26.12 5.70 -4.30
CA ALA A 42 -25.96 7.12 -4.57
C ALA A 42 -26.19 7.44 -6.05
N ASN A 43 -26.85 8.56 -6.31
CA ASN A 43 -27.16 9.02 -7.65
C ASN A 43 -25.90 9.53 -8.38
N SER A 44 -26.03 9.82 -9.69
CA SER A 44 -24.90 10.26 -10.51
C SER A 44 -24.26 11.57 -10.03
N ALA A 45 -25.01 12.47 -9.41
CA ALA A 45 -24.50 13.73 -8.90
C ALA A 45 -23.65 13.54 -7.63
N GLU A 46 -24.10 12.66 -6.72
CA GLU A 46 -23.37 12.28 -5.51
C GLU A 46 -22.06 11.55 -5.86
N GLN A 47 -22.10 10.68 -6.87
CA GLN A 47 -20.90 10.01 -7.38
C GLN A 47 -19.92 11.00 -8.04
N GLU A 48 -20.41 12.00 -8.77
CA GLU A 48 -19.57 13.04 -9.35
C GLU A 48 -18.92 13.92 -8.28
N GLN A 49 -19.66 14.28 -7.23
CA GLN A 49 -19.12 15.00 -6.07
C GLN A 49 -17.99 14.20 -5.41
N MET A 50 -18.19 12.89 -5.22
CA MET A 50 -17.17 12.00 -4.69
C MET A 50 -15.90 12.01 -5.55
N HIS A 51 -16.03 11.92 -6.87
CA HIS A 51 -14.88 11.99 -7.78
C HIS A 51 -14.13 13.31 -7.69
N ARG A 52 -14.84 14.45 -7.57
CA ARG A 52 -14.21 15.77 -7.39
C ARG A 52 -13.36 15.81 -6.12
N LEU A 53 -13.91 15.32 -5.00
CA LEU A 53 -13.21 15.29 -3.72
C LEU A 53 -11.94 14.42 -3.79
N VAL A 54 -11.95 13.32 -4.55
CA VAL A 54 -10.76 12.48 -4.74
C VAL A 54 -9.66 13.22 -5.52
N PHE A 55 -10.01 13.97 -6.56
CA PHE A 55 -9.04 14.79 -7.29
C PHE A 55 -8.52 15.96 -6.44
N GLU A 56 -9.38 16.62 -5.68
CA GLU A 56 -8.98 17.68 -4.74
C GLU A 56 -8.03 17.14 -3.66
N ARG A 57 -8.36 15.99 -3.06
CA ARG A 57 -7.50 15.29 -2.08
C ARG A 57 -6.11 15.02 -2.66
N ALA A 58 -6.05 14.60 -3.91
CA ALA A 58 -4.81 14.27 -4.59
C ALA A 58 -4.10 15.48 -5.21
N GLU A 59 -4.60 16.70 -4.99
CA GLU A 59 -4.12 17.94 -5.63
C GLU A 59 -4.03 17.82 -7.16
N HIS A 60 -4.96 17.11 -7.79
CA HIS A 60 -4.98 16.80 -9.23
C HIS A 60 -3.71 16.05 -9.73
N LYS A 61 -3.00 15.37 -8.82
CA LYS A 61 -1.83 14.55 -9.11
C LYS A 61 -2.17 13.08 -8.92
N CYS A 62 -1.48 12.25 -9.68
CA CYS A 62 -1.55 10.80 -9.60
C CYS A 62 -0.94 10.34 -8.29
N GLU A 63 -1.69 9.60 -7.49
CA GLU A 63 -1.25 9.12 -6.18
C GLU A 63 -0.17 8.02 -6.27
N PHE A 64 0.14 7.53 -7.48
CA PHE A 64 1.25 6.59 -7.72
C PHE A 64 2.53 7.23 -8.25
N CYS A 65 2.44 8.29 -9.05
CA CYS A 65 3.60 8.83 -9.77
C CYS A 65 3.70 10.36 -9.79
N ALA A 66 2.78 11.05 -9.11
CA ALA A 66 2.66 12.51 -9.04
C ALA A 66 2.45 13.25 -10.38
N ALA A 67 2.38 12.56 -11.52
CA ALA A 67 1.95 13.14 -12.80
C ALA A 67 0.48 13.61 -12.73
N PRO A 68 0.01 14.50 -13.62
CA PRO A 68 -1.40 14.91 -13.63
C PRO A 68 -2.36 13.71 -13.64
N SER A 69 -3.28 13.66 -12.69
CA SER A 69 -4.32 12.62 -12.62
C SER A 69 -5.48 12.97 -13.54
N ASN A 70 -6.04 11.98 -14.21
CA ASN A 70 -7.17 12.16 -15.12
C ASN A 70 -8.23 11.06 -15.01
N ARG A 71 -8.10 10.16 -14.03
CA ARG A 71 -8.97 9.01 -13.85
C ARG A 71 -9.07 8.64 -12.38
N ILE A 72 -10.24 8.17 -11.97
CA ILE A 72 -10.46 7.53 -10.67
C ILE A 72 -10.32 6.01 -10.81
N TYR A 73 -9.54 5.40 -9.94
CA TYR A 73 -9.38 3.96 -9.83
C TYR A 73 -9.91 3.48 -8.49
N ARG A 74 -10.85 2.52 -8.54
CA ARG A 74 -11.40 1.91 -7.33
C ARG A 74 -10.46 0.82 -6.83
N ILE A 75 -10.09 0.89 -5.55
CA ILE A 75 -9.34 -0.16 -4.87
C ILE A 75 -10.23 -1.39 -4.76
N ASN A 76 -9.67 -2.56 -5.05
CA ASN A 76 -10.36 -3.85 -4.92
C ASN A 76 -9.53 -4.76 -3.98
N PRO A 77 -10.11 -5.24 -2.87
CA PRO A 77 -11.48 -4.99 -2.39
C PRO A 77 -11.61 -3.60 -1.74
N PRO A 78 -12.80 -2.97 -1.75
CA PRO A 78 -13.03 -1.75 -0.98
C PRO A 78 -12.97 -2.05 0.52
N LYS A 79 -12.49 -1.09 1.32
CA LYS A 79 -12.47 -1.20 2.79
C LYS A 79 -13.88 -1.19 3.37
N HIS A 80 -14.80 -0.46 2.74
CA HIS A 80 -16.20 -0.37 3.14
C HIS A 80 -17.09 -0.94 2.03
N PRO A 81 -17.50 -2.22 2.10
CA PRO A 81 -18.26 -2.86 1.04
C PRO A 81 -19.63 -2.24 0.78
N GLU A 82 -20.23 -1.62 1.79
CA GLU A 82 -21.61 -1.11 1.75
C GLU A 82 -21.71 0.37 1.33
N MET A 83 -20.57 1.06 1.22
CA MET A 83 -20.51 2.50 0.95
C MET A 83 -19.33 2.86 0.03
N TYR A 84 -19.49 3.86 -0.81
CA TYR A 84 -18.37 4.49 -1.52
C TYR A 84 -17.68 5.45 -0.56
N HIS A 85 -16.51 5.07 -0.06
CA HIS A 85 -15.67 5.93 0.76
C HIS A 85 -14.56 6.58 -0.07
N LEU A 86 -14.14 7.78 0.32
CA LEU A 86 -13.06 8.52 -0.36
C LEU A 86 -11.77 7.68 -0.46
N ASP A 87 -11.48 6.92 0.59
CA ASP A 87 -10.26 6.11 0.72
C ASP A 87 -10.25 4.85 -0.16
N ASP A 88 -11.39 4.47 -0.73
CA ASP A 88 -11.51 3.34 -1.66
C ASP A 88 -11.30 3.77 -3.12
N LEU A 89 -11.07 5.06 -3.36
CA LEU A 89 -10.88 5.67 -4.67
C LEU A 89 -9.50 6.31 -4.74
N LEU A 90 -8.82 6.15 -5.87
CA LEU A 90 -7.51 6.72 -6.14
C LEU A 90 -7.55 7.63 -7.36
N ALA A 91 -6.95 8.81 -7.27
CA ALA A 91 -6.71 9.65 -8.44
C ALA A 91 -5.43 9.19 -9.14
N ILE A 92 -5.54 8.71 -10.38
CA ILE A 92 -4.39 8.18 -11.13
C ILE A 92 -4.32 8.72 -12.56
N CYS A 93 -3.14 8.63 -13.17
CA CYS A 93 -2.95 8.94 -14.59
C CYS A 93 -3.17 7.70 -15.47
N GLU A 94 -3.48 7.91 -16.76
CA GLU A 94 -3.63 6.84 -17.75
C GLU A 94 -2.43 5.88 -17.81
N GLY A 95 -1.20 6.40 -17.64
CA GLY A 95 0.00 5.55 -17.62
C GLY A 95 0.05 4.59 -16.43
N CYS A 96 -0.41 5.02 -15.25
CA CYS A 96 -0.55 4.16 -14.08
C CYS A 96 -1.76 3.25 -14.20
N TYR A 97 -2.87 3.74 -14.75
CA TYR A 97 -4.07 2.93 -15.01
C TYR A 97 -3.74 1.72 -15.89
N ARG A 98 -3.09 1.93 -17.04
CA ARG A 98 -2.67 0.84 -17.93
C ARG A 98 -1.70 -0.15 -17.28
N LYS A 99 -0.89 0.27 -16.30
CA LYS A 99 -0.02 -0.64 -15.55
C LYS A 99 -0.79 -1.47 -14.52
N LEU A 100 -1.84 -0.89 -13.95
CA LEU A 100 -2.74 -1.57 -13.00
C LEU A 100 -3.69 -2.54 -13.72
N THR A 101 -4.20 -2.15 -14.89
CA THR A 101 -5.19 -2.92 -15.66
C THR A 101 -4.59 -3.76 -16.78
N GLY A 102 -3.38 -3.43 -17.25
CA GLY A 102 -2.71 -4.06 -18.38
C GLY A 102 -1.41 -4.75 -17.98
N ARG A 103 -1.51 -5.98 -17.47
CA ARG A 103 -0.45 -6.99 -17.57
C ARG A 103 -1.06 -8.35 -17.90
N ASN A 104 -0.93 -8.72 -19.18
CA ASN A 104 -1.11 -10.03 -19.80
C ASN A 104 -1.84 -11.10 -18.97
N GLU A 105 -3.11 -11.19 -19.29
CA GLU A 105 -4.18 -12.07 -18.81
C GLU A 105 -4.04 -13.55 -19.20
N LYS A 106 -2.89 -13.99 -19.73
CA LYS A 106 -2.82 -15.31 -20.38
C LYS A 106 -2.82 -16.52 -19.44
N ASN A 107 -2.81 -16.33 -18.12
CA ASN A 107 -2.89 -17.41 -17.11
C ASN A 107 -3.55 -16.90 -15.82
N ILE A 108 -4.57 -16.06 -15.92
CA ILE A 108 -5.34 -15.61 -14.76
C ILE A 108 -6.79 -15.97 -15.08
N PRO A 109 -7.48 -16.76 -14.25
CA PRO A 109 -8.90 -17.02 -14.45
C PRO A 109 -9.62 -15.69 -14.64
N PRO A 110 -10.34 -15.52 -15.76
CA PRO A 110 -11.10 -14.29 -15.98
C PRO A 110 -12.05 -14.18 -14.80
N HIS A 111 -12.08 -13.02 -14.14
CA HIS A 111 -12.91 -12.73 -12.95
C HIS A 111 -12.38 -13.24 -11.60
N SER A 112 -11.18 -12.80 -11.22
CA SER A 112 -10.73 -12.94 -9.83
C SER A 112 -10.75 -11.60 -9.10
N SER A 113 -11.35 -11.57 -7.91
CA SER A 113 -11.20 -10.47 -6.95
C SER A 113 -9.79 -10.49 -6.38
N ILE A 114 -9.21 -9.33 -6.14
CA ILE A 114 -7.94 -9.22 -5.41
C ILE A 114 -8.32 -9.06 -3.94
N LEU A 115 -7.71 -9.84 -3.06
CA LEU A 115 -7.91 -9.78 -1.60
C LEU A 115 -6.77 -9.03 -0.91
N TYR A 116 -5.54 -9.24 -1.37
CA TYR A 116 -4.34 -8.64 -0.77
C TYR A 116 -3.28 -8.36 -1.83
N VAL A 117 -2.52 -7.28 -1.65
CA VAL A 117 -1.39 -6.91 -2.50
C VAL A 117 -0.25 -6.38 -1.66
N ARG A 118 0.94 -6.97 -1.83
CA ARG A 118 2.19 -6.44 -1.27
C ARG A 118 3.25 -6.30 -2.35
N ARG A 119 3.96 -5.17 -2.31
CA ARG A 119 5.13 -4.93 -3.15
C ARG A 119 6.38 -4.86 -2.29
N VAL A 120 7.46 -5.50 -2.76
CA VAL A 120 8.78 -5.45 -2.14
C VAL A 120 9.79 -5.00 -3.18
N PHE A 121 10.42 -3.86 -2.93
CA PHE A 121 11.45 -3.31 -3.80
C PHE A 121 12.83 -3.80 -3.37
N ALA A 122 13.61 -4.34 -4.30
CA ALA A 122 14.93 -4.88 -4.02
C ALA A 122 15.92 -4.52 -5.14
N ARG A 123 16.52 -3.33 -5.04
CA ARG A 123 17.47 -2.78 -6.04
C ARG A 123 16.88 -2.80 -7.46
N ASN A 124 17.28 -3.77 -8.29
CA ASN A 124 16.82 -3.93 -9.67
C ASN A 124 15.68 -4.95 -9.83
N ARG A 125 15.16 -5.49 -8.74
CA ARG A 125 14.02 -6.43 -8.70
C ARG A 125 12.86 -5.78 -7.95
N THR A 126 11.64 -6.11 -8.36
CA THR A 126 10.41 -5.80 -7.63
C THR A 126 9.61 -7.09 -7.50
N TYR A 127 9.29 -7.45 -6.27
CA TYR A 127 8.43 -8.60 -5.98
C TYR A 127 7.01 -8.10 -5.72
N PHE A 128 6.03 -8.84 -6.24
CA PHE A 128 4.61 -8.63 -6.04
C PHE A 128 4.05 -9.91 -5.42
N LEU A 129 3.37 -9.78 -4.29
CA LEU A 129 2.69 -10.87 -3.60
C LEU A 129 1.21 -10.51 -3.54
N ASP A 130 0.43 -11.13 -4.41
CA ASP A 130 -0.99 -10.85 -4.55
C ASP A 130 -1.80 -12.07 -4.09
N VAL A 131 -2.74 -11.90 -3.17
CA VAL A 131 -3.75 -12.92 -2.88
C VAL A 131 -5.00 -12.57 -3.67
N LYS A 132 -5.51 -13.54 -4.40
CA LYS A 132 -6.69 -13.39 -5.26
C LYS A 132 -7.69 -14.48 -4.95
N GLU A 133 -8.93 -14.24 -5.34
CA GLU A 133 -10.04 -15.16 -5.14
C GLU A 133 -10.78 -15.34 -6.45
N THR A 134 -11.16 -16.58 -6.75
CA THR A 134 -11.96 -16.92 -7.94
C THR A 134 -13.44 -16.58 -7.69
N ARG A 135 -14.25 -16.60 -8.75
CA ARG A 135 -15.72 -16.47 -8.62
C ARG A 135 -16.37 -17.46 -7.64
N HIS A 136 -15.72 -18.60 -7.41
CA HIS A 136 -16.22 -19.66 -6.55
C HIS A 136 -15.72 -19.54 -5.10
N GLY A 137 -15.07 -18.43 -4.74
CA GLY A 137 -14.53 -18.21 -3.40
C GLY A 137 -13.18 -18.89 -3.13
N MET A 138 -12.65 -19.66 -4.09
CA MET A 138 -11.35 -20.32 -3.93
C MET A 138 -10.22 -19.31 -4.03
N GLN A 139 -9.28 -19.35 -3.10
CA GLN A 139 -8.16 -18.42 -3.04
C GLN A 139 -6.94 -18.93 -3.82
N TYR A 140 -6.09 -18.01 -4.25
CA TYR A 140 -4.79 -18.35 -4.84
C TYR A 140 -3.78 -17.22 -4.65
N LEU A 141 -2.54 -17.60 -4.41
CA LEU A 141 -1.40 -16.70 -4.25
C LEU A 141 -0.70 -16.52 -5.60
N VAL A 142 -0.40 -15.27 -5.96
CA VAL A 142 0.41 -14.92 -7.13
C VAL A 142 1.67 -14.21 -6.65
N ILE A 143 2.81 -14.86 -6.81
CA ILE A 143 4.13 -14.28 -6.57
C ILE A 143 4.72 -13.90 -7.92
N ARG A 144 5.02 -12.62 -8.13
CA ARG A 144 5.71 -12.15 -9.33
C ARG A 144 7.00 -11.46 -8.98
N GLU A 145 8.03 -11.74 -9.76
CA GLU A 145 9.25 -10.95 -9.77
C GLU A 145 9.34 -10.21 -11.11
N THR A 146 9.63 -8.91 -11.06
CA THR A 146 10.08 -8.17 -12.23
C THR A 146 11.50 -7.68 -12.01
N LYS A 147 12.42 -8.09 -12.89
CA LYS A 147 13.83 -7.71 -12.88
C LYS A 147 14.14 -6.78 -14.04
N LYS A 148 14.76 -5.64 -13.75
CA LYS A 148 15.24 -4.73 -14.80
C LYS A 148 16.59 -5.24 -15.32
N VAL A 149 16.65 -5.55 -16.62
CA VAL A 149 17.87 -5.96 -17.34
C VAL A 149 18.10 -5.00 -18.50
N LYS A 150 19.11 -4.13 -18.34
CA LYS A 150 19.36 -2.99 -19.24
C LYS A 150 18.10 -2.10 -19.38
N GLU A 151 17.51 -2.08 -20.56
CA GLU A 151 16.28 -1.32 -20.88
C GLU A 151 15.01 -2.19 -20.91
N LYS A 152 15.14 -3.50 -20.64
CA LYS A 152 14.01 -4.45 -20.65
C LYS A 152 13.67 -4.90 -19.23
N TYR A 153 12.43 -5.35 -19.04
CA TYR A 153 11.98 -6.00 -17.81
C TYR A 153 11.73 -7.48 -18.08
N GLU A 154 12.38 -8.34 -17.29
CA GLU A 154 12.11 -9.77 -17.24
C GLU A 154 11.09 -10.02 -16.12
N GLU A 155 10.04 -10.79 -16.41
CA GLU A 155 9.00 -11.15 -15.44
C GLU A 155 9.03 -12.66 -15.18
N GLN A 156 8.99 -13.04 -13.91
CA GLN A 156 8.79 -14.41 -13.45
C GLN A 156 7.53 -14.45 -12.60
N LYS A 157 6.69 -15.47 -12.79
CA LYS A 157 5.40 -15.61 -12.10
C LYS A 157 5.25 -17.02 -11.56
N VAL A 158 4.88 -17.13 -10.29
CA VAL A 158 4.45 -18.35 -9.61
C VAL A 158 3.02 -18.15 -9.16
N ILE A 159 2.19 -19.18 -9.34
CA ILE A 159 0.82 -19.23 -8.84
C ILE A 159 0.74 -20.45 -7.92
N VAL A 160 0.16 -20.27 -6.74
CA VAL A 160 -0.13 -21.36 -5.80
C VAL A 160 -1.63 -21.33 -5.57
N PHE A 161 -2.30 -22.46 -5.75
CA PHE A 161 -3.74 -22.59 -5.49
C PHE A 161 -3.98 -23.01 -4.04
N GLU A 162 -5.18 -22.76 -3.52
CA GLU A 162 -5.57 -23.06 -2.15
C GLU A 162 -5.27 -24.51 -1.72
N GLU A 163 -5.49 -25.47 -2.61
CA GLU A 163 -5.20 -26.90 -2.39
C GLU A 163 -3.72 -27.20 -2.10
N ASP A 164 -2.81 -26.34 -2.55
CA ASP A 164 -1.36 -26.49 -2.38
C ASP A 164 -0.79 -25.62 -1.23
N PHE A 165 -1.61 -24.80 -0.56
CA PHE A 165 -1.13 -23.83 0.43
C PHE A 165 -0.37 -24.48 1.57
N ASP A 166 -0.94 -25.51 2.19
CA ASP A 166 -0.33 -26.17 3.35
C ASP A 166 1.06 -26.72 3.00
N ALA A 167 1.15 -27.50 1.93
CA ALA A 167 2.41 -28.08 1.48
C ALA A 167 3.42 -27.02 1.04
N PHE A 168 2.99 -25.99 0.32
CA PHE A 168 3.87 -24.92 -0.15
C PHE A 168 4.44 -24.11 1.02
N PHE A 169 3.59 -23.64 1.93
CA PHE A 169 4.01 -22.79 3.05
C PHE A 169 4.80 -23.57 4.08
N GLU A 170 4.43 -24.82 4.41
CA GLU A 170 5.20 -25.66 5.32
C GLU A 170 6.66 -25.80 4.85
N ASN A 171 6.85 -26.09 3.56
CA ASN A 171 8.20 -26.22 2.98
C ASN A 171 8.92 -24.87 2.91
N LEU A 172 8.21 -23.79 2.60
CA LEU A 172 8.78 -22.43 2.60
C LEU A 172 9.28 -22.04 3.99
N PHE A 173 8.46 -22.23 5.03
CA PHE A 173 8.81 -21.94 6.42
C PHE A 173 9.99 -22.80 6.90
N LYS A 174 10.09 -24.07 6.51
CA LYS A 174 11.25 -24.92 6.82
C LYS A 174 12.56 -24.42 6.19
N ILE A 175 12.49 -23.69 5.08
CA ILE A 175 13.67 -23.15 4.37
C ILE A 175 14.12 -21.83 4.99
N ILE A 176 13.21 -21.01 5.51
CA ILE A 176 13.53 -19.67 6.07
C ILE A 176 14.69 -19.71 7.10
N PRO A 177 14.70 -20.62 8.11
CA PRO A 177 15.82 -20.71 9.07
C PRO A 177 17.17 -21.08 8.44
N LYS A 178 17.16 -21.72 7.27
CA LYS A 178 18.39 -22.12 6.54
C LYS A 178 18.97 -20.96 5.73
N LEU A 179 18.23 -19.87 5.53
CA LEU A 179 18.71 -18.70 4.82
C LEU A 179 19.69 -17.91 5.71
N LYS A 180 20.89 -17.64 5.18
CA LYS A 180 21.90 -16.79 5.85
C LYS A 180 21.53 -15.31 5.71
N THR A 181 20.45 -14.90 6.36
CA THR A 181 19.95 -13.51 6.33
C THR A 181 19.92 -12.94 7.73
N LYS A 182 20.43 -11.71 7.89
CA LYS A 182 20.13 -10.90 9.09
C LYS A 182 18.69 -10.40 8.95
N PHE A 183 17.73 -11.11 9.53
CA PHE A 183 16.38 -10.61 9.65
C PHE A 183 16.41 -9.38 10.57
N THR A 184 15.80 -8.27 10.14
CA THR A 184 15.52 -7.16 11.04
C THR A 184 14.50 -7.61 12.09
N ASN A 185 14.58 -7.08 13.31
CA ASN A 185 13.79 -7.52 14.47
C ASN A 185 12.26 -7.56 14.24
N GLU A 186 11.75 -6.79 13.27
CA GLU A 186 10.32 -6.78 12.87
C GLU A 186 9.87 -8.06 12.16
N ALA A 187 10.76 -8.76 11.44
CA ALA A 187 10.43 -10.00 10.73
C ALA A 187 10.46 -11.23 11.66
N GLN A 188 11.24 -11.17 12.74
CA GLN A 188 11.40 -12.27 13.70
C GLN A 188 10.10 -12.52 14.50
N GLN A 189 9.34 -11.47 14.81
CA GLN A 189 8.06 -11.58 15.53
C GLN A 189 6.97 -12.36 14.78
N TRP A 190 7.07 -12.50 13.46
CA TRP A 190 6.12 -13.28 12.64
C TRP A 190 6.56 -14.75 12.44
N ILE A 191 7.82 -15.07 12.73
CA ILE A 191 8.36 -16.42 12.61
C ILE A 191 8.14 -17.20 13.91
N ASP A 192 8.19 -16.50 15.05
CA ASP A 192 8.16 -17.08 16.39
C ASP A 192 6.77 -16.99 17.08
N GLY A 193 5.74 -16.50 16.39
CA GLY A 193 4.36 -16.36 16.88
C GLY A 193 3.38 -17.14 16.02
#